data_AF-A0AAC8Q957-F1
#
_entry.id   AF-A0AAC8Q957-F1
#
_cell.length_a   1.000
_cell.length_b   1.000
_cell.length_c   1.000
_cell.angle_alpha   90.00
_cell.angle_beta   90.00
_cell.angle_gamma   90.00
#
_symmetry.space_group_name_H-M   'P 1'
#
loop_
_entity.id
_entity.type
_entity.pdbx_description
1 polymer ?
#
loop_
_entity_poly.entity_id
_entity_poly.type
_entity_poly.pdbx_seq_one_letter_code
_entity_poly.pdbx_strand_id
1 'polypeptide(L)'
;MNIPSLRAVSLVAVSFLFAAALPGCNDEVGSDEQARRAYLGLDKSVEKSLQLGFAGFNAATSANIPAQTANGDASGTLTITGQVDQGSSSNKGMRLRVGMATYSDGEVTPAEGEEPVEITYQTVTDTTMQPELTLSLRNIPNGTFTGTLVGTFQMDGELEGEVTLNLTMSGQIEDDGTGKVRRKAGSTTITGTAKSGGDGEFQVNVTL
;
A
#
# COMPACT_ATOMS: atom_id res chain seq x y z
N MET A 1 71.04 0.48 -41.28
CA MET A 1 69.91 0.72 -42.21
C MET A 1 68.68 -0.02 -41.68
N ASN A 2 67.63 0.76 -41.42
CA ASN A 2 66.20 0.43 -41.25
C ASN A 2 65.73 -0.47 -40.09
N ILE A 3 65.24 0.20 -39.04
CA ILE A 3 64.01 -0.13 -38.28
C ILE A 3 62.81 0.27 -39.18
N PRO A 4 61.69 -0.49 -39.29
CA PRO A 4 60.55 -0.42 -38.35
C PRO A 4 59.82 -1.80 -38.21
N SER A 5 58.82 -2.09 -37.37
CA SER A 5 57.89 -1.29 -36.56
C SER A 5 57.02 -2.22 -35.68
N LEU A 6 56.69 -1.74 -34.48
CA LEU A 6 55.40 -1.84 -33.75
C LEU A 6 54.79 -3.19 -33.30
N ARG A 7 54.74 -3.29 -31.96
CA ARG A 7 53.55 -3.46 -31.09
C ARG A 7 52.87 -4.84 -30.98
N ALA A 8 52.95 -5.39 -29.78
CA ALA A 8 51.76 -5.85 -29.06
C ALA A 8 51.97 -5.66 -27.55
N VAL A 9 51.26 -4.69 -26.99
CA VAL A 9 51.01 -4.56 -25.56
C VAL A 9 49.96 -5.62 -25.21
N SER A 10 50.19 -6.42 -24.18
CA SER A 10 49.13 -7.26 -23.59
C SER A 10 49.03 -6.92 -22.11
N LEU A 11 48.08 -6.01 -21.80
CA LEU A 11 47.57 -5.80 -20.46
C LEU A 11 46.73 -7.04 -20.10
N VAL A 12 47.16 -7.78 -19.08
CA VAL A 12 46.27 -8.73 -18.41
C VAL A 12 45.44 -7.91 -17.43
N ALA A 13 44.20 -7.61 -17.82
CA ALA A 13 43.20 -7.01 -16.95
C ALA A 13 42.73 -8.06 -15.94
N VAL A 14 43.02 -7.83 -14.65
CA VAL A 14 42.45 -8.58 -13.54
C VAL A 14 41.02 -8.07 -13.34
N SER A 15 40.05 -8.81 -13.89
CA SER A 15 38.63 -8.58 -13.64
C SER A 15 38.29 -8.99 -12.21
N PHE A 16 38.29 -8.03 -11.28
CA PHE A 16 37.57 -8.16 -10.02
C PHE A 16 36.07 -8.10 -10.33
N LEU A 17 35.41 -9.27 -10.46
CA LEU A 17 33.97 -9.35 -10.27
C LEU A 17 33.69 -9.12 -8.78
N PHE A 18 33.35 -7.89 -8.43
CA PHE A 18 32.68 -7.58 -7.18
C PHE A 18 31.23 -8.06 -7.31
N ALA A 19 31.00 -9.34 -6.99
CA ALA A 19 29.65 -9.84 -6.72
C ALA A 19 29.23 -9.23 -5.38
N ALA A 20 28.59 -8.05 -5.43
CA ALA A 20 27.87 -7.49 -4.30
C ALA A 20 26.63 -8.35 -4.06
N ALA A 21 26.80 -9.48 -3.38
CA ALA A 21 25.73 -10.06 -2.59
C ALA A 21 25.51 -9.09 -1.42
N LEU A 22 24.63 -8.11 -1.62
CA LEU A 22 24.11 -7.33 -0.50
C LEU A 22 23.33 -8.33 0.36
N PRO A 23 23.71 -8.56 1.64
CA PRO A 23 22.77 -9.18 2.57
C PRO A 23 21.53 -8.26 2.59
N GLY A 24 20.33 -8.84 2.52
CA GLY A 24 19.09 -8.09 2.71
C GLY A 24 19.18 -7.35 4.03
N CYS A 25 19.48 -6.06 3.95
CA CYS A 25 19.34 -5.14 5.06
C CYS A 25 17.84 -4.85 5.07
N ASN A 26 17.12 -5.52 5.96
CA ASN A 26 15.73 -5.19 6.21
C ASN A 26 15.76 -3.80 6.86
N ASP A 27 15.33 -2.80 6.10
CA ASP A 27 15.50 -1.40 6.47
C ASP A 27 14.17 -0.80 6.90
N GLU A 28 14.22 0.09 7.88
CA GLU A 28 13.10 1.00 8.15
C GLU A 28 12.88 1.94 6.95
N VAL A 29 11.71 2.58 6.89
CA VAL A 29 11.46 3.63 5.89
C VAL A 29 12.44 4.78 6.11
N GLY A 30 13.40 4.94 5.19
CA GLY A 30 14.47 5.93 5.23
C GLY A 30 14.55 6.81 3.98
N SER A 31 13.60 6.68 3.05
CA SER A 31 13.56 7.42 1.80
C SER A 31 12.14 7.50 1.22
N ASP A 32 11.91 8.45 0.31
CA ASP A 32 10.65 8.58 -0.43
C ASP A 32 10.33 7.29 -1.22
N GLU A 33 11.34 6.59 -1.73
CA GLU A 33 11.16 5.35 -2.47
C GLU A 33 10.71 4.19 -1.55
N GLN A 34 11.30 4.07 -0.36
CA GLN A 34 10.84 3.08 0.62
C GLN A 34 9.43 3.43 1.15
N ALA A 35 9.12 4.72 1.32
CA ALA A 35 7.78 5.17 1.69
C ALA A 35 6.74 4.82 0.63
N ARG A 36 7.10 4.99 -0.65
CA ARG A 36 6.30 4.57 -1.80
C ARG A 36 6.02 3.06 -1.78
N ARG A 37 7.05 2.25 -1.57
CA ARG A 37 6.95 0.78 -1.49
C ARG A 37 6.10 0.30 -0.32
N ALA A 38 6.26 0.91 0.85
CA ALA A 38 5.42 0.65 2.02
C ALA A 38 3.93 0.91 1.73
N TYR A 39 3.60 1.95 0.96
CA TYR A 39 2.20 2.15 0.53
C TYR A 39 1.76 1.12 -0.52
N LEU A 40 2.61 0.80 -1.50
CA LEU A 40 2.25 -0.14 -2.57
C LEU A 40 1.90 -1.53 -2.06
N GLY A 41 2.58 -2.03 -1.02
CA GLY A 41 2.20 -3.28 -0.35
C GLY A 41 0.83 -3.23 0.34
N LEU A 42 0.33 -2.04 0.68
CA LEU A 42 -0.99 -1.83 1.28
C LEU A 42 -2.09 -1.54 0.27
N ASP A 43 -1.78 -1.24 -0.99
CA ASP A 43 -2.76 -0.70 -1.95
C ASP A 43 -3.99 -1.61 -2.12
N LYS A 44 -3.77 -2.91 -2.31
CA LYS A 44 -4.84 -3.91 -2.41
C LYS A 44 -5.70 -3.98 -1.14
N SER A 45 -5.11 -3.75 0.03
CA SER A 45 -5.86 -3.71 1.29
C SER A 45 -6.86 -2.55 1.34
N VAL A 46 -6.56 -1.41 0.70
CA VAL A 46 -7.47 -0.26 0.60
C VAL A 46 -8.69 -0.64 -0.26
N GLU A 47 -8.47 -1.35 -1.37
CA GLU A 47 -9.57 -1.86 -2.19
C GLU A 47 -10.42 -2.89 -1.46
N LYS A 48 -9.79 -3.87 -0.78
CA LYS A 48 -10.53 -4.83 0.07
C LYS A 48 -11.30 -4.12 1.17
N SER A 49 -10.73 -3.06 1.76
CA SER A 49 -11.39 -2.26 2.80
C SER A 49 -12.65 -1.57 2.29
N LEU A 50 -12.63 -1.03 1.07
CA LEU A 50 -13.81 -0.46 0.41
C LEU A 50 -14.91 -1.52 0.25
N GLN A 51 -14.56 -2.71 -0.25
CA GLN A 51 -15.51 -3.81 -0.45
C GLN A 51 -16.09 -4.31 0.88
N LEU A 52 -15.25 -4.49 1.90
CA LEU A 52 -15.66 -4.88 3.25
C LEU A 52 -16.54 -3.80 3.90
N GLY A 53 -16.25 -2.52 3.68
CA GLY A 53 -17.10 -1.41 4.13
C GLY A 53 -18.53 -1.52 3.57
N PHE A 54 -18.67 -1.80 2.27
CA PHE A 54 -19.99 -2.04 1.65
C PHE A 54 -20.66 -3.34 2.12
N ALA A 55 -19.89 -4.42 2.32
CA ALA A 55 -20.43 -5.65 2.88
C ALA A 55 -21.01 -5.40 4.29
N GLY A 56 -20.27 -4.65 5.11
CA GLY A 56 -20.72 -4.22 6.43
C GLY A 56 -21.96 -3.34 6.37
N PHE A 57 -22.02 -2.38 5.43
CA PHE A 57 -23.20 -1.55 5.20
C PHE A 57 -24.44 -2.38 4.86
N ASN A 58 -24.31 -3.38 3.98
CA ASN A 58 -25.41 -4.26 3.59
C ASN A 58 -25.86 -5.19 4.72
N ALA A 59 -24.96 -5.53 5.65
CA ALA A 59 -25.27 -6.36 6.81
C ALA A 59 -25.79 -5.57 8.03
N ALA A 60 -25.53 -4.26 8.08
CA ALA A 60 -25.86 -3.42 9.22
C ALA A 60 -27.32 -2.96 9.22
N THR A 61 -27.91 -2.86 10.41
CA THR A 61 -29.20 -2.19 10.63
C THR A 61 -29.05 -0.72 11.03
N SER A 62 -27.82 -0.20 11.06
CA SER A 62 -27.47 1.15 11.49
C SER A 62 -26.22 1.65 10.75
N ALA A 63 -25.81 2.89 10.98
CA ALA A 63 -24.58 3.42 10.39
C ALA A 63 -23.32 2.68 10.86
N ASN A 64 -23.33 2.09 12.06
CA ASN A 64 -22.22 1.26 12.53
C ASN A 64 -22.26 -0.08 11.81
N ILE A 65 -21.16 -0.45 11.16
CA ILE A 65 -21.03 -1.74 10.49
C ILE A 65 -20.46 -2.79 11.45
N PRO A 66 -20.99 -4.02 11.45
CA PRO A 66 -20.36 -5.12 12.16
C PRO A 66 -18.98 -5.42 11.54
N ALA A 67 -18.07 -6.00 12.32
CA ALA A 67 -16.75 -6.37 11.83
C ALA A 67 -16.85 -7.27 10.58
N GLN A 68 -16.11 -6.91 9.55
CA GLN A 68 -15.98 -7.66 8.30
C GLN A 68 -14.54 -8.10 8.12
N THR A 69 -14.31 -9.34 7.72
CA THR A 69 -12.96 -9.91 7.64
C THR A 69 -12.68 -10.49 6.26
N ALA A 70 -11.44 -10.37 5.81
CA ALA A 70 -10.91 -11.07 4.64
C ALA A 70 -9.48 -11.55 4.91
N ASN A 71 -9.04 -12.54 4.15
CA ASN A 71 -7.63 -12.95 4.16
C ASN A 71 -6.81 -12.07 3.22
N GLY A 72 -5.52 -11.91 3.53
CA GLY A 72 -4.54 -11.45 2.54
C GLY A 72 -4.42 -12.48 1.40
N ASP A 73 -3.99 -12.03 0.22
CA ASP A 73 -3.78 -12.94 -0.92
C ASP A 73 -2.65 -13.94 -0.62
N ALA A 74 -1.65 -13.54 0.18
CA ALA A 74 -0.55 -14.39 0.60
C ALA A 74 -0.70 -14.90 2.04
N SER A 75 -1.01 -14.01 2.99
CA SER A 75 -1.06 -14.37 4.40
C SER A 75 -1.88 -13.41 5.27
N GLY A 76 -2.19 -13.86 6.49
CA GLY A 76 -2.84 -13.05 7.52
C GLY A 76 -4.26 -12.60 7.22
N THR A 77 -4.74 -11.67 8.05
CA THR A 77 -6.15 -11.24 8.03
C THR A 77 -6.29 -9.73 8.07
N LEU A 78 -7.22 -9.23 7.28
CA LEU A 78 -7.74 -7.86 7.29
C LEU A 78 -9.12 -7.85 7.96
N THR A 79 -9.29 -6.99 8.96
CA THR A 79 -10.54 -6.77 9.68
C THR A 79 -10.95 -5.32 9.57
N ILE A 80 -12.18 -5.07 9.11
CA ILE A 80 -12.74 -3.73 8.93
C ILE A 80 -13.93 -3.55 9.86
N THR A 81 -13.87 -2.49 10.66
CA THR A 81 -14.98 -1.99 11.47
C THR A 81 -15.22 -0.52 11.17
N GLY A 82 -16.29 0.06 11.71
CA GLY A 82 -16.50 1.50 11.64
C GLY A 82 -17.91 1.87 11.20
N GLN A 83 -18.03 2.89 10.35
CA GLN A 83 -19.30 3.47 9.96
C GLN A 83 -19.41 3.72 8.46
N VAL A 84 -20.61 3.50 7.93
CA VAL A 84 -20.99 3.88 6.57
C VAL A 84 -22.32 4.64 6.64
N ASP A 85 -22.42 5.75 5.90
CA ASP A 85 -23.65 6.56 5.85
C ASP A 85 -24.86 5.73 5.39
N GLN A 86 -25.97 5.89 6.11
CA GLN A 86 -27.22 5.20 5.82
C GLN A 86 -28.11 5.98 4.85
N GLY A 87 -29.04 5.25 4.23
CA GLY A 87 -30.04 5.81 3.31
C GLY A 87 -29.76 5.54 1.82
N SER A 88 -30.70 5.94 0.97
CA SER A 88 -30.74 5.61 -0.45
C SER A 88 -29.83 6.45 -1.36
N SER A 89 -29.15 7.46 -0.82
CA SER A 89 -28.25 8.33 -1.59
C SER A 89 -27.14 7.54 -2.30
N SER A 90 -26.81 7.89 -3.54
CA SER A 90 -25.63 7.38 -4.24
C SER A 90 -24.31 7.99 -3.74
N ASN A 91 -24.37 8.92 -2.78
CA ASN A 91 -23.22 9.45 -2.07
C ASN A 91 -23.12 8.81 -0.69
N LYS A 92 -21.92 8.39 -0.29
CA LYS A 92 -21.65 7.70 0.96
C LYS A 92 -20.35 8.19 1.59
N GLY A 93 -20.39 8.55 2.86
CA GLY A 93 -19.21 8.67 3.71
C GLY A 93 -18.93 7.35 4.43
N MET A 94 -17.69 6.86 4.34
CA MET A 94 -17.18 5.73 5.09
C MET A 94 -16.10 6.21 6.07
N ARG A 95 -16.17 5.77 7.32
CA ARG A 95 -15.16 5.99 8.36
C ARG A 95 -14.80 4.63 8.92
N LEU A 96 -13.70 4.07 8.43
CA LEU A 96 -13.34 2.67 8.67
C LEU A 96 -12.10 2.59 9.56
N ARG A 97 -12.06 1.59 10.43
CA ARG A 97 -10.87 1.18 11.17
C ARG A 97 -10.28 -0.06 10.51
N VAL A 98 -8.98 0.00 10.24
CA VAL A 98 -8.24 -1.03 9.52
C VAL A 98 -7.45 -1.85 10.52
N GLY A 99 -7.93 -3.06 10.82
CA GLY A 99 -7.23 -4.04 11.65
C GLY A 99 -6.48 -5.05 10.79
N MET A 100 -5.20 -5.25 11.05
CA MET A 100 -4.37 -6.25 10.36
C MET A 100 -3.63 -7.14 11.35
N ALA A 101 -3.61 -8.43 11.06
CA ALA A 101 -2.79 -9.42 11.76
C ALA A 101 -1.95 -10.17 10.75
N THR A 102 -0.64 -9.90 10.76
CA THR A 102 0.37 -10.48 9.84
C THR A 102 -0.10 -10.51 8.38
N TYR A 103 -0.77 -9.44 7.95
CA TYR A 103 -1.48 -9.36 6.68
C TYR A 103 -0.50 -9.12 5.54
N SER A 104 -0.63 -9.88 4.44
CA SER A 104 0.06 -9.58 3.19
C SER A 104 -0.73 -10.03 1.97
N ASP A 105 -0.69 -9.21 0.92
CA ASP A 105 -1.19 -9.57 -0.41
C ASP A 105 -0.09 -10.14 -1.33
N GLY A 106 1.08 -10.44 -0.77
CA GLY A 106 2.24 -10.99 -1.46
C GLY A 106 3.12 -9.94 -2.10
N GLU A 107 4.00 -10.39 -2.99
CA GLU A 107 4.94 -9.54 -3.72
C GLU A 107 4.22 -8.47 -4.55
N VAL A 108 4.70 -7.23 -4.45
CA VAL A 108 4.27 -6.10 -5.28
C VAL A 108 5.46 -5.59 -6.08
N THR A 109 5.35 -5.59 -7.40
CA THR A 109 6.35 -4.99 -8.30
C THR A 109 6.14 -3.48 -8.38
N PRO A 110 7.04 -2.64 -7.83
CA PRO A 110 6.77 -1.21 -7.70
C PRO A 110 6.78 -0.44 -9.03
N ALA A 111 7.56 -0.89 -10.01
CA ALA A 111 7.54 -0.47 -11.40
C ALA A 111 8.20 -1.53 -12.29
N GLU A 112 8.03 -1.42 -13.61
CA GLU A 112 8.71 -2.30 -14.55
C GLU A 112 10.24 -2.22 -14.39
N GLY A 113 10.88 -3.37 -14.15
CA GLY A 113 12.33 -3.46 -13.95
C GLY A 113 12.80 -3.23 -12.51
N GLU A 114 11.90 -2.97 -11.57
CA GLU A 114 12.21 -2.98 -10.14
C GLU A 114 12.02 -4.38 -9.54
N GLU A 115 12.81 -4.69 -8.49
CA GLU A 115 12.64 -5.92 -7.73
C GLU A 115 11.27 -5.90 -7.01
N PRO A 116 10.52 -7.02 -7.03
CA PRO A 116 9.30 -7.15 -6.25
C PRO A 116 9.60 -6.95 -4.76
N VAL A 117 8.61 -6.44 -4.05
CA VAL A 117 8.70 -6.19 -2.60
C VAL A 117 7.62 -6.97 -1.89
N GLU A 118 7.98 -7.80 -0.92
CA GLU A 118 7.04 -8.45 0.00
C GLU A 118 7.14 -7.86 1.41
N ILE A 119 6.02 -7.32 1.89
CA ILE A 119 5.88 -6.76 3.24
C ILE A 119 4.64 -7.38 3.88
N THR A 120 4.76 -7.71 5.17
CA THR A 120 3.62 -8.04 6.02
C THR A 120 3.30 -6.89 6.95
N TYR A 121 2.02 -6.71 7.24
CA TYR A 121 1.51 -5.59 8.03
C TYR A 121 0.75 -6.09 9.25
N GLN A 122 0.97 -5.41 10.37
CA GLN A 122 0.23 -5.62 11.60
C GLN A 122 -0.21 -4.28 12.17
N THR A 123 -1.40 -4.26 12.76
CA THR A 123 -1.89 -3.13 13.55
C THR A 123 -2.15 -3.57 14.98
N VAL A 124 -2.27 -2.60 15.87
CA VAL A 124 -2.73 -2.84 17.23
C VAL A 124 -4.14 -3.47 17.26
N THR A 125 -4.41 -4.27 18.30
CA THR A 125 -5.69 -4.94 18.49
C THR A 125 -6.78 -4.01 19.03
N ASP A 126 -6.40 -2.90 19.67
CA ASP A 126 -7.33 -1.87 20.09
C ASP A 126 -7.88 -1.12 18.87
N THR A 127 -9.15 -1.34 18.57
CA THR A 127 -9.83 -0.75 17.40
C THR A 127 -9.84 0.77 17.40
N THR A 128 -9.71 1.43 18.55
CA THR A 128 -9.70 2.89 18.63
C THR A 128 -8.36 3.49 18.22
N MET A 129 -7.29 2.69 18.27
CA MET A 129 -5.94 3.05 17.85
C MET A 129 -5.58 2.51 16.46
N GLN A 130 -6.45 1.73 15.83
CA GLN A 130 -6.25 1.24 14.47
C GLN A 130 -6.25 2.39 13.44
N PRO A 131 -5.47 2.24 12.36
CA PRO A 131 -5.49 3.17 11.24
C PRO A 131 -6.91 3.47 10.75
N GLU A 132 -7.17 4.75 10.50
CA GLU A 132 -8.44 5.25 10.02
C GLU A 132 -8.39 5.44 8.51
N LEU A 133 -9.27 4.73 7.81
CA LEU A 133 -9.55 4.94 6.39
C LEU A 133 -10.89 5.68 6.28
N THR A 134 -10.83 6.96 5.96
CA THR A 134 -12.02 7.80 5.78
C THR A 134 -12.20 8.10 4.30
N LEU A 135 -13.35 7.74 3.73
CA LEU A 135 -13.69 7.88 2.32
C LEU A 135 -14.98 8.69 2.14
N SER A 136 -15.01 9.55 1.13
CA SER A 136 -16.21 10.17 0.58
C SER A 136 -16.40 9.68 -0.84
N LEU A 137 -17.43 8.86 -1.04
CA LEU A 137 -17.82 8.28 -2.32
C LEU A 137 -18.96 9.10 -2.93
N ARG A 138 -18.85 9.42 -4.22
CA ARG A 138 -19.84 10.19 -4.97
C ARG A 138 -20.31 9.42 -6.19
N ASN A 139 -21.62 9.46 -6.44
CA ASN A 139 -22.25 8.85 -7.62
C ASN A 139 -21.97 7.35 -7.77
N ILE A 140 -22.06 6.58 -6.69
CA ILE A 140 -21.98 5.12 -6.71
C ILE A 140 -23.03 4.54 -7.69
N PRO A 141 -22.70 3.53 -8.52
CA PRO A 141 -21.43 2.80 -8.55
C PRO A 141 -20.35 3.40 -9.46
N ASN A 142 -20.72 4.31 -10.37
CA ASN A 142 -19.79 4.88 -11.36
C ASN A 142 -19.56 6.37 -11.09
N GLY A 143 -18.48 6.69 -10.39
CA GLY A 143 -18.27 8.03 -9.87
C GLY A 143 -16.87 8.26 -9.36
N THR A 144 -16.75 9.01 -8.27
CA THR A 144 -15.46 9.40 -7.70
C THR A 144 -15.37 9.11 -6.21
N PHE A 145 -14.14 9.04 -5.73
CA PHE A 145 -13.87 9.01 -4.30
C PHE A 145 -12.75 9.99 -3.94
N THR A 146 -12.81 10.48 -2.71
CA THR A 146 -11.70 11.13 -2.02
C THR A 146 -11.59 10.53 -0.63
N GLY A 147 -10.42 10.57 -0.02
CA GLY A 147 -10.26 10.04 1.32
C GLY A 147 -8.90 10.24 1.92
N THR A 148 -8.74 9.73 3.14
CA THR A 148 -7.50 9.73 3.89
C THR A 148 -7.24 8.36 4.50
N LEU A 149 -5.98 7.96 4.55
CA LEU A 149 -5.52 6.83 5.36
C LEU A 149 -4.51 7.36 6.38
N VAL A 150 -4.87 7.33 7.65
CA VAL A 150 -4.05 7.88 8.73
C VAL A 150 -3.90 6.85 9.84
N GLY A 151 -2.67 6.53 10.19
CA GLY A 151 -2.37 5.68 11.34
C GLY A 151 -1.10 4.86 11.20
N THR A 152 -0.86 4.05 12.20
CA THR A 152 0.40 3.34 12.40
C THR A 152 0.26 1.87 12.03
N PHE A 153 1.25 1.38 11.29
CA PHE A 153 1.42 -0.01 10.89
C PHE A 153 2.78 -0.49 11.35
N GLN A 154 2.83 -1.72 11.88
CA GLN A 154 4.06 -2.46 12.06
C GLN A 154 4.32 -3.25 10.78
N MET A 155 5.51 -3.09 10.20
CA MET A 155 5.96 -3.81 9.02
C MET A 155 7.00 -4.86 9.37
N ASP A 156 7.01 -5.94 8.60
CA ASP A 156 8.01 -7.00 8.62
C ASP A 156 8.24 -7.52 7.19
N GLY A 157 9.44 -8.03 6.89
CA GLY A 157 9.88 -8.43 5.55
C GLY A 157 10.99 -7.54 5.00
N GLU A 158 10.86 -7.09 3.74
CA GLU A 158 11.88 -6.24 3.11
C GLU A 158 11.94 -4.82 3.68
N LEU A 159 10.81 -4.32 4.17
CA LEU A 159 10.74 -3.13 5.02
C LEU A 159 10.25 -3.57 6.40
N GLU A 160 10.97 -3.13 7.42
CA GLU A 160 10.70 -3.48 8.81
C GLU A 160 10.38 -2.24 9.64
N GLY A 161 9.81 -2.49 10.82
CA GLY A 161 9.61 -1.47 11.84
C GLY A 161 8.28 -0.74 11.73
N GLU A 162 8.14 0.30 12.55
CA GLU A 162 6.92 1.09 12.63
C GLU A 162 6.89 2.16 11.52
N VAL A 163 5.77 2.24 10.80
CA VAL A 163 5.47 3.34 9.90
C VAL A 163 4.13 3.98 10.25
N THR A 164 4.13 5.29 10.43
CA THR A 164 2.90 6.09 10.56
C THR A 164 2.62 6.77 9.22
N LEU A 165 1.50 6.41 8.61
CA LEU A 165 1.04 6.96 7.35
C LEU A 165 0.09 8.13 7.59
N ASN A 166 0.22 9.18 6.79
CA ASN A 166 -0.75 10.26 6.67
C ASN A 166 -0.95 10.57 5.19
N LEU A 167 -1.91 9.85 4.59
CA LEU A 167 -2.13 9.86 3.15
C LEU A 167 -3.48 10.47 2.80
N THR A 168 -3.50 11.20 1.70
CA THR A 168 -4.70 11.61 0.98
C THR A 168 -4.80 10.81 -0.31
N MET A 169 -6.01 10.40 -0.68
CA MET A 169 -6.28 9.63 -1.89
C MET A 169 -7.48 10.20 -2.63
N SER A 170 -7.46 10.10 -3.95
CA SER A 170 -8.59 10.44 -4.80
C SER A 170 -8.57 9.62 -6.08
N GLY A 171 -9.73 9.35 -6.66
CA GLY A 171 -9.81 8.62 -7.91
C GLY A 171 -11.24 8.37 -8.37
N GLN A 172 -11.38 7.47 -9.35
CA GLN A 172 -12.67 7.02 -9.86
C GLN A 172 -13.07 5.68 -9.24
N ILE A 173 -14.38 5.47 -9.11
CA ILE A 173 -14.98 4.18 -8.77
C ILE A 173 -15.86 3.70 -9.92
N GLU A 174 -15.99 2.39 -10.05
CA GLU A 174 -16.84 1.73 -11.04
C GLU A 174 -17.51 0.48 -10.45
N ASP A 175 -18.55 0.01 -11.14
CA ASP A 175 -19.11 -1.32 -10.91
C ASP A 175 -18.07 -2.39 -11.30
N ASP A 176 -17.87 -3.39 -10.43
CA ASP A 176 -16.96 -4.51 -10.70
C ASP A 176 -17.56 -5.58 -11.65
N GLY A 177 -18.80 -5.38 -12.09
CA GLY A 177 -19.56 -6.30 -12.94
C GLY A 177 -20.34 -7.36 -12.15
N THR A 178 -20.23 -7.35 -10.82
CA THR A 178 -20.95 -8.24 -9.90
C THR A 178 -21.94 -7.48 -9.02
N GLY A 179 -22.11 -6.17 -9.27
CA GLY A 179 -22.93 -5.28 -8.46
C GLY A 179 -22.21 -4.75 -7.22
N LYS A 180 -20.88 -4.92 -7.13
CA LYS A 180 -20.05 -4.28 -6.11
C LYS A 180 -19.31 -3.10 -6.70
N VAL A 181 -18.79 -2.25 -5.82
CA VAL A 181 -18.02 -1.06 -6.19
C VAL A 181 -16.54 -1.38 -6.02
N ARG A 182 -15.73 -0.97 -7.00
CA ARG A 182 -14.27 -1.01 -6.92
C ARG A 182 -13.64 0.30 -7.36
N ARG A 183 -12.35 0.48 -7.06
CA ARG A 183 -11.57 1.57 -7.65
C ARG A 183 -11.35 1.26 -9.13
N LYS A 184 -11.43 2.27 -9.98
CA LYS A 184 -11.08 2.13 -11.39
C LYS A 184 -9.57 2.18 -11.55
N ALA A 185 -9.01 1.18 -12.21
CA ALA A 185 -7.57 1.11 -12.49
C ALA A 185 -7.09 2.33 -13.31
N GLY A 186 -5.89 2.80 -13.03
CA GLY A 186 -5.27 3.96 -13.67
C GLY A 186 -5.85 5.31 -13.25
N SER A 187 -6.69 5.37 -12.22
CA SER A 187 -7.39 6.58 -11.82
C SER A 187 -7.09 7.07 -10.41
N THR A 188 -6.40 6.28 -9.59
CA THR A 188 -6.19 6.62 -8.18
C THR A 188 -4.87 7.34 -8.02
N THR A 189 -4.90 8.52 -7.41
CA THR A 189 -3.71 9.24 -6.97
C THR A 189 -3.66 9.26 -5.45
N ILE A 190 -2.49 8.95 -4.90
CA ILE A 190 -2.20 8.94 -3.47
C ILE A 190 -1.02 9.86 -3.22
N THR A 191 -1.19 10.78 -2.27
CA THR A 191 -0.15 11.70 -1.82
C THR A 191 -0.13 11.78 -0.31
N GLY A 192 1.01 12.12 0.29
CA GLY A 192 1.10 12.33 1.73
C GLY A 192 2.47 11.93 2.25
N THR A 193 2.52 11.51 3.50
CA THR A 193 3.79 11.16 4.15
C THR A 193 3.76 9.82 4.87
N ALA A 194 4.93 9.22 4.97
CA ALA A 194 5.24 8.09 5.82
C ALA A 194 6.32 8.51 6.82
N LYS A 195 6.00 8.43 8.11
CA LYS A 195 6.94 8.68 9.20
C LYS A 195 7.46 7.36 9.75
N SER A 196 8.77 7.15 9.76
CA SER A 196 9.39 6.00 10.43
C SER A 196 9.55 6.23 11.93
N GLY A 197 9.69 5.14 12.69
CA GLY A 197 9.95 5.19 14.14
C GLY A 197 11.19 6.01 14.53
N GLY A 198 12.18 6.14 13.63
CA GLY A 198 13.42 6.91 13.81
C GLY A 198 13.36 8.41 13.48
N ASP A 199 12.15 9.02 13.45
CA ASP A 199 11.90 10.45 13.18
C ASP A 199 12.07 10.95 11.72
N GLY A 200 12.30 10.06 10.76
CA GLY A 200 12.27 10.43 9.34
C GLY A 200 10.84 10.56 8.81
N GLU A 201 10.55 11.62 8.04
CA GLU A 201 9.29 11.79 7.32
C GLU A 201 9.56 11.89 5.82
N PHE A 202 8.92 11.01 5.05
CA PHE A 202 9.19 10.79 3.64
C PHE A 202 7.93 10.92 2.80
N GLN A 203 8.06 11.43 1.59
CA GLN A 203 6.93 11.67 0.70
C GLN A 203 6.45 10.36 0.08
N VAL A 204 5.12 10.19 0.08
CA VAL A 204 4.44 9.17 -0.71
C VAL A 204 3.74 9.89 -1.86
N ASN A 205 4.03 9.49 -3.09
CA ASN A 205 3.33 9.96 -4.29
C ASN A 205 3.20 8.82 -5.29
N VAL A 206 1.97 8.36 -5.52
CA VAL A 206 1.67 7.19 -6.35
C VAL A 206 0.45 7.48 -7.21
N THR A 207 0.48 7.03 -8.46
CA THR A 207 -0.72 6.95 -9.33
C THR A 207 -0.88 5.52 -9.83
N LEU A 208 -2.09 4.96 -9.65
CA LEU A 208 -2.44 3.55 -9.87
C LEU A 208 -3.69 3.39 -10.71
#